data_AF-A0A971WWH0-F1
#
_entry.id   AF-A0A971WWH0-F1
#
_cell.length_a   1.000
_cell.length_b   1.000
_cell.length_c   1.000
_cell.angle_alpha   90.00
_cell.angle_beta   90.00
_cell.angle_gamma   90.00
#
_symmetry.space_group_name_H-M   'P 1'
#
loop_
_entity.id
_entity.type
_entity.pdbx_description
1 polymer ?
#
loop_
_entity_poly.entity_id
_entity_poly.type
_entity_poly.pdbx_seq_one_letter_code
_entity_poly.pdbx_strand_id
1 'polypeptide(L)'
;MAYLYWGWVTFKVLLGLWLLSFLIRFFLSYEKQELLREIDEFVLAKIIAIPVVLSNLWVFSGTILYFIGNFTVLLLLAFGIFMLGYSVFLNAHEVEFTFESIYSMAKTLVEDKAAWSGATIIVAATVAVGHMWKLNLDKRQYFEKREKELREEYYARRQRELKRRRSQSDLV
;
A
#
# COMPACT_ATOMS: atom_id res chain seq x y z
N MET A 1 -13.88 23.16 5.62
CA MET A 1 -12.89 24.17 6.10
C MET A 1 -13.17 24.64 7.53
N ALA A 2 -14.35 25.18 7.85
CA ALA A 2 -14.64 25.71 9.19
C ALA A 2 -14.49 24.68 10.34
N TYR A 3 -14.99 23.45 10.15
CA TYR A 3 -14.90 22.39 11.17
C TYR A 3 -13.46 21.93 11.47
N LEU A 4 -12.57 21.96 10.46
CA LEU A 4 -11.15 21.66 10.63
C LEU A 4 -10.43 22.76 11.42
N TYR A 5 -10.79 24.02 11.17
CA TYR A 5 -10.25 25.16 11.90
C TYR A 5 -10.65 25.13 13.38
N TRP A 6 -11.94 24.90 13.67
CA TRP A 6 -12.41 24.78 15.04
C TRP A 6 -11.79 23.58 15.77
N GLY A 7 -11.66 22.42 15.10
CA GLY A 7 -10.95 21.28 15.68
C GLY A 7 -9.49 21.59 16.05
N TRP A 8 -8.79 22.36 15.20
CA TRP A 8 -7.42 22.80 15.48
C TRP A 8 -7.31 23.76 16.67
N VAL A 9 -8.26 24.69 16.80
CA VAL A 9 -8.36 25.61 17.94
C VAL A 9 -8.62 24.82 19.23
N THR A 10 -9.58 23.89 19.23
CA THR A 10 -9.90 23.05 20.40
C THR A 10 -8.70 22.20 20.83
N PHE A 11 -7.96 21.63 19.87
CA PHE A 11 -6.75 20.86 20.15
C PHE A 11 -5.69 21.71 20.86
N LYS A 12 -5.41 22.93 20.38
CA LYS A 12 -4.45 23.85 21.02
C LYS A 12 -4.84 24.23 22.43
N VAL A 13 -6.13 24.52 22.66
CA VAL A 13 -6.64 24.89 23.98
C VAL A 13 -6.51 23.71 24.95
N LEU A 14 -6.90 22.49 24.53
CA LEU A 14 -6.76 21.28 25.33
C LEU A 14 -5.29 20.96 25.65
N LEU A 15 -4.40 21.11 24.68
CA LEU A 15 -2.97 20.86 24.86
C LEU A 15 -2.32 21.90 25.79
N GLY A 16 -2.76 23.17 25.71
CA GLY A 16 -2.37 24.22 26.65
C GLY A 16 -2.87 23.95 28.08
N LEU A 17 -4.13 23.55 28.24
CA LEU A 17 -4.69 23.15 29.54
C LEU A 17 -3.98 21.92 30.11
N TRP A 18 -3.62 20.95 29.26
CA TRP A 18 -2.88 19.76 29.66
C TRP A 18 -1.47 20.11 30.19
N LEU A 19 -0.74 21.00 29.50
CA LEU A 19 0.54 21.53 29.98
C LEU A 19 0.40 22.35 31.28
N LEU A 20 -0.65 23.16 31.40
CA LEU A 20 -0.92 23.90 32.63
C LEU A 20 -1.22 22.95 33.80
N SER A 21 -1.88 21.82 33.54
CA SER A 21 -2.16 20.81 34.56
C SER A 21 -0.87 20.23 35.15
N PHE A 22 0.20 20.11 34.36
CA PHE A 22 1.51 19.67 34.84
C PHE A 22 2.15 20.66 35.82
N LEU A 23 1.95 21.96 35.61
CA LEU A 23 2.45 23.00 36.51
C LEU A 23 1.66 23.04 37.83
N ILE A 24 0.34 22.85 37.77
CA ILE A 24 -0.54 22.91 38.94
C ILE A 24 -0.42 21.63 39.80
N ARG A 25 0.03 20.50 39.22
CA ARG A 25 0.20 19.23 39.95
C ARG A 25 1.04 19.32 41.20
N PHE A 26 2.07 20.17 41.23
CA PHE A 26 2.92 20.38 42.42
C PHE A 26 2.14 20.86 43.66
N PHE A 27 0.95 21.44 43.46
CA PHE A 27 0.11 22.01 44.54
C PHE A 27 -1.10 21.13 44.90
N LEU A 28 -1.27 19.97 44.26
CA LEU A 28 -2.40 19.05 44.46
C LEU A 28 -2.09 17.93 45.46
N SER A 29 -3.11 17.44 46.16
CA SER A 29 -2.99 16.29 47.06
C SER A 29 -2.60 15.02 46.30
N TYR A 30 -1.95 14.09 47.00
CA TYR A 30 -1.40 12.86 46.43
C TYR A 30 -2.44 12.03 45.64
N GLU A 31 -3.66 11.86 46.18
CA GLU A 31 -4.76 11.16 45.50
C GLU A 31 -5.15 11.80 44.16
N LYS A 32 -5.13 13.14 44.07
CA LYS A 32 -5.46 13.86 42.83
C LYS A 32 -4.32 13.79 41.81
N GLN A 33 -3.08 13.67 42.27
CA GLN A 33 -1.92 13.45 41.40
C GLN A 33 -1.94 12.06 40.76
N GLU A 34 -2.29 11.02 41.52
CA GLU A 34 -2.40 9.64 41.02
C GLU A 34 -3.45 9.53 39.89
N LEU A 35 -4.64 10.11 40.10
CA LEU A 35 -5.72 10.10 39.11
C LEU A 35 -5.37 10.88 37.84
N LEU A 36 -4.69 12.02 37.97
CA LEU A 36 -4.20 12.79 36.83
C LEU A 36 -3.10 12.04 36.04
N ARG A 37 -2.29 11.24 36.73
CA ARG A 37 -1.25 10.43 36.10
C ARG A 37 -1.81 9.25 35.32
N GLU A 38 -2.84 8.57 35.81
CA GLU A 38 -3.57 7.56 35.03
C GLU A 38 -4.18 8.13 33.75
N ILE A 39 -4.78 9.33 33.82
CA ILE A 39 -5.33 10.01 32.66
C ILE A 39 -4.24 10.34 31.63
N ASP A 40 -3.07 10.80 32.08
CA ASP A 40 -1.94 11.08 31.19
C ASP A 40 -1.41 9.83 30.51
N GLU A 41 -1.21 8.75 31.26
CA GLU A 41 -0.74 7.48 30.71
C GLU A 41 -1.73 6.95 29.66
N PHE A 42 -3.04 7.09 29.90
CA PHE A 42 -4.07 6.76 28.92
C PHE A 42 -4.01 7.65 27.67
N VAL A 43 -3.87 8.98 27.83
CA VAL A 43 -3.81 9.93 26.71
C VAL A 43 -2.54 9.73 25.88
N LEU A 44 -1.38 9.56 26.53
CA LEU A 44 -0.11 9.22 25.87
C LEU A 44 -0.21 7.91 25.10
N ALA A 45 -0.79 6.87 25.69
CA ALA A 45 -1.00 5.59 25.01
C ALA A 45 -1.87 5.76 23.76
N LYS A 46 -2.93 6.58 23.82
CA LYS A 46 -3.77 6.88 22.65
C LYS A 46 -3.02 7.67 21.59
N ILE A 47 -2.23 8.68 21.96
CA ILE A 47 -1.42 9.47 21.02
C ILE A 47 -0.40 8.60 20.30
N ILE A 48 0.28 7.70 21.02
CA ILE A 48 1.27 6.76 20.45
C ILE A 48 0.59 5.74 19.52
N ALA A 49 -0.67 5.40 19.76
CA ALA A 49 -1.43 4.49 18.91
C ALA A 49 -1.89 5.14 17.58
N ILE A 50 -2.02 6.47 17.50
CA ILE A 50 -2.50 7.18 16.29
C ILE A 50 -1.63 6.88 15.06
N PRO A 51 -0.28 7.00 15.09
CA PRO A 51 0.58 6.65 13.96
C PRO A 51 0.43 5.19 13.51
N VAL A 52 0.25 4.26 14.45
CA VAL A 52 0.09 2.84 14.16
C VAL A 52 -1.24 2.59 13.44
N VAL A 53 -2.32 3.20 13.92
CA VAL A 53 -3.64 3.11 13.28
C VAL A 53 -3.61 3.73 11.89
N LEU A 54 -3.04 4.92 11.72
CA LEU A 54 -2.89 5.59 10.42
C LEU A 54 -2.05 4.76 9.44
N SER A 55 -0.94 4.18 9.90
CA SER A 55 -0.11 3.28 9.09
C SER A 55 -0.89 2.06 8.61
N ASN A 56 -1.63 1.41 9.51
CA ASN A 56 -2.45 0.26 9.16
C ASN A 56 -3.57 0.64 8.17
N LEU A 57 -4.20 1.79 8.36
CA LEU A 57 -5.25 2.31 7.48
C LEU A 57 -4.71 2.64 6.08
N TRP A 58 -3.50 3.20 6.02
CA TRP A 58 -2.79 3.45 4.77
C TRP A 58 -2.49 2.15 4.01
N VAL A 59 -1.94 1.14 4.71
CA VAL A 59 -1.66 -0.18 4.11
C VAL A 59 -2.95 -0.86 3.64
N PHE A 60 -4.01 -0.79 4.43
CA PHE A 60 -5.32 -1.33 4.08
C PHE A 60 -5.89 -0.64 2.83
N SER A 61 -5.89 0.69 2.80
CA SER A 61 -6.32 1.47 1.63
C SER A 61 -5.49 1.16 0.39
N GLY A 62 -4.17 1.05 0.53
CA GLY A 62 -3.28 0.68 -0.58
C GLY A 62 -3.56 -0.72 -1.13
N THR A 63 -3.95 -1.67 -0.25
CA THR A 63 -4.33 -3.03 -0.66
C THR A 63 -5.63 -3.03 -1.46
N ILE A 64 -6.62 -2.25 -1.03
CA ILE A 64 -7.89 -2.09 -1.77
C ILE A 64 -7.63 -1.46 -3.14
N LEU A 65 -6.86 -0.37 -3.20
CA LEU A 65 -6.50 0.31 -4.45
C LEU A 65 -5.76 -0.63 -5.42
N TYR A 66 -4.86 -1.47 -4.92
CA TYR A 66 -4.17 -2.48 -5.72
C TYR A 66 -5.14 -3.52 -6.30
N PHE A 67 -6.09 -4.00 -5.49
CA PHE A 67 -7.11 -4.94 -5.95
C PHE A 67 -8.02 -4.34 -7.02
N ILE A 68 -8.53 -3.13 -6.78
CA ILE A 68 -9.35 -2.39 -7.75
C ILE A 68 -8.56 -2.17 -9.04
N GLY A 69 -7.31 -1.71 -8.94
CA GLY A 69 -6.43 -1.49 -10.09
C GLY A 69 -6.27 -2.74 -10.95
N ASN A 70 -5.98 -3.90 -10.34
CA ASN A 70 -5.86 -5.17 -11.07
C ASN A 70 -7.17 -5.55 -11.76
N PHE A 71 -8.31 -5.40 -11.08
CA PHE A 71 -9.62 -5.69 -11.66
C PHE A 71 -9.92 -4.77 -12.85
N THR A 72 -9.62 -3.47 -12.74
CA THR A 72 -9.80 -2.50 -13.83
C THR A 72 -8.91 -2.85 -15.03
N VAL A 73 -7.65 -3.26 -14.82
CA VAL A 73 -6.76 -3.68 -15.91
C VAL A 73 -7.30 -4.91 -16.63
N LEU A 74 -7.82 -5.90 -15.91
CA LEU A 74 -8.45 -7.08 -16.52
C LEU A 74 -9.69 -6.70 -17.33
N LEU A 75 -10.52 -5.80 -16.81
CA LEU A 75 -11.72 -5.33 -17.49
C LEU A 75 -11.38 -4.55 -18.76
N LEU A 76 -10.37 -3.67 -18.70
CA LEU A 76 -9.84 -2.97 -19.87
C LEU A 76 -9.29 -3.94 -20.91
N LEU A 77 -8.54 -4.96 -20.50
CA LEU A 77 -8.01 -5.97 -21.41
C LEU A 77 -9.15 -6.74 -22.10
N ALA A 78 -10.17 -7.18 -21.35
CA ALA A 78 -11.35 -7.82 -21.91
C ALA A 78 -12.10 -6.91 -22.89
N PHE A 79 -12.24 -5.63 -22.56
CA PHE A 79 -12.89 -4.63 -23.42
C PHE A 79 -12.09 -4.36 -24.71
N GLY A 80 -10.77 -4.26 -24.60
CA GLY A 80 -9.88 -4.09 -25.76
C GLY A 80 -9.92 -5.30 -26.70
N ILE A 81 -9.88 -6.53 -26.14
CA ILE A 81 -10.03 -7.77 -26.91
C ILE A 81 -11.40 -7.82 -27.58
N PHE A 82 -12.46 -7.44 -26.87
CA PHE A 82 -13.80 -7.39 -27.43
C PHE A 82 -13.88 -6.42 -28.61
N MET A 83 -13.39 -5.18 -28.46
CA MET A 83 -13.43 -4.19 -29.54
C MET A 83 -12.64 -4.63 -30.78
N LEU A 84 -11.40 -5.09 -30.58
CA LEU A 84 -10.56 -5.57 -31.67
C LEU A 84 -11.16 -6.83 -32.32
N GLY A 85 -11.51 -7.82 -31.50
CA GLY A 85 -12.03 -9.11 -31.97
C GLY A 85 -13.37 -8.98 -32.69
N TYR A 86 -14.25 -8.09 -32.22
CA TYR A 86 -15.51 -7.79 -32.88
C TYR A 86 -15.29 -7.11 -34.24
N SER A 87 -14.37 -6.14 -34.31
CA SER A 87 -14.02 -5.48 -35.57
C SER A 87 -13.40 -6.45 -36.58
N VAL A 88 -12.54 -7.37 -36.11
CA VAL A 88 -12.01 -8.47 -36.93
C VAL A 88 -13.14 -9.39 -37.39
N PHE A 89 -14.07 -9.77 -36.51
CA PHE A 89 -15.19 -10.65 -36.86
C PHE A 89 -16.09 -10.06 -37.95
N LEU A 90 -16.39 -8.76 -37.87
CA LEU A 90 -17.17 -8.06 -38.88
C LEU A 90 -16.49 -8.05 -40.25
N ASN A 91 -15.18 -7.76 -40.29
CA ASN A 91 -14.43 -7.71 -41.54
C ASN A 91 -14.05 -9.11 -42.07
N ALA A 92 -14.03 -10.14 -41.23
CA ALA A 92 -13.68 -11.51 -41.62
C ALA A 92 -14.76 -12.22 -42.45
N HIS A 93 -16.02 -11.75 -42.41
CA HIS A 93 -17.08 -12.32 -43.24
C HIS A 93 -16.92 -12.01 -44.75
N GLU A 94 -16.07 -11.05 -45.12
CA GLU A 94 -15.93 -10.56 -46.50
C GLU A 94 -14.67 -11.10 -47.21
N VAL A 95 -13.89 -11.97 -46.57
CA VAL A 95 -12.47 -12.21 -46.89
C VAL A 95 -12.20 -13.70 -47.12
N GLU A 96 -11.76 -14.07 -48.33
CA GLU A 96 -11.19 -15.41 -48.59
C GLU A 96 -9.85 -15.57 -47.85
N PHE A 97 -9.51 -16.79 -47.39
CA PHE A 97 -8.26 -17.08 -46.68
C PHE A 97 -7.02 -17.06 -47.60
N THR A 98 -6.70 -15.91 -48.17
CA THR A 98 -5.48 -15.63 -48.94
C THR A 98 -4.66 -14.53 -48.26
N PHE A 99 -3.35 -14.56 -48.44
CA PHE A 99 -2.43 -13.62 -47.79
C PHE A 99 -2.70 -12.15 -48.18
N GLU A 100 -3.10 -11.94 -49.43
CA GLU A 100 -3.47 -10.63 -49.98
C GLU A 100 -4.76 -10.09 -49.34
N SER A 101 -5.71 -10.98 -49.06
CA SER A 101 -6.98 -10.70 -48.39
C SER A 101 -6.78 -10.41 -46.89
N ILE A 102 -5.86 -11.12 -46.23
CA ILE A 102 -5.46 -10.82 -44.84
C ILE A 102 -4.78 -9.45 -44.77
N TYR A 103 -3.93 -9.11 -45.74
CA TYR A 103 -3.29 -7.79 -45.79
C TYR A 103 -4.28 -6.66 -46.04
N SER A 104 -5.26 -6.86 -46.94
CA SER A 104 -6.32 -5.87 -47.17
C SER A 104 -7.19 -5.69 -45.92
N MET A 105 -7.54 -6.78 -45.23
CA MET A 105 -8.28 -6.75 -43.97
C MET A 105 -7.52 -5.98 -42.89
N ALA A 106 -6.20 -6.21 -42.76
CA ALA A 106 -5.36 -5.47 -41.83
C ALA A 106 -5.34 -3.97 -42.14
N LYS A 107 -5.29 -3.58 -43.43
CA LYS A 107 -5.36 -2.18 -43.85
C LYS A 107 -6.69 -1.54 -43.44
N THR A 108 -7.81 -2.22 -43.67
CA THR A 108 -9.15 -1.75 -43.26
C THR A 108 -9.27 -1.62 -41.74
N LEU A 109 -8.72 -2.59 -40.98
CA LEU A 109 -8.71 -2.58 -39.52
C LEU A 109 -7.86 -1.46 -38.92
N VAL A 110 -6.81 -1.00 -39.61
CA VAL A 110 -6.00 0.14 -39.16
C VAL A 110 -6.77 1.46 -39.29
N GLU A 111 -7.66 1.56 -40.29
CA GLU A 111 -8.52 2.73 -40.49
C GLU A 111 -9.76 2.72 -39.58
N ASP A 112 -10.15 1.55 -39.05
CA ASP A 112 -11.22 1.40 -38.08
C ASP A 112 -10.81 1.93 -36.69
N LYS A 113 -11.48 3.00 -36.27
CA LYS A 113 -11.28 3.64 -34.95
C LYS A 113 -11.55 2.68 -33.79
N ALA A 114 -12.49 1.76 -33.92
CA ALA A 114 -12.84 0.81 -32.86
C ALA A 114 -11.73 -0.24 -32.68
N ALA A 115 -11.24 -0.80 -33.78
CA ALA A 115 -10.11 -1.73 -33.79
C ALA A 115 -8.83 -1.07 -33.25
N TRP A 116 -8.52 0.15 -33.72
CA TRP A 116 -7.35 0.90 -33.26
C TRP A 116 -7.41 1.23 -31.76
N SER A 117 -8.58 1.66 -31.27
CA SER A 117 -8.80 1.92 -29.85
C SER A 117 -8.67 0.63 -29.03
N GLY A 118 -9.26 -0.47 -29.49
CA GLY A 118 -9.13 -1.79 -28.86
C GLY A 118 -7.68 -2.25 -28.75
N ALA A 119 -6.91 -2.14 -29.84
CA ALA A 119 -5.48 -2.46 -29.86
C ALA A 119 -4.67 -1.61 -28.87
N THR A 120 -4.95 -0.30 -28.80
CA THR A 120 -4.28 0.63 -27.88
C THR A 120 -4.61 0.34 -26.42
N ILE A 121 -5.83 -0.12 -26.13
CA ILE A 121 -6.23 -0.54 -24.79
C ILE A 121 -5.51 -1.83 -24.39
N ILE A 122 -5.39 -2.82 -25.28
CA ILE A 122 -4.63 -4.06 -25.04
C ILE A 122 -3.15 -3.73 -24.78
N VAL A 123 -2.57 -2.93 -25.68
CA VAL A 123 -1.50 -1.94 -25.45
C VAL A 123 -1.17 -1.63 -23.99
N ALA A 124 -1.90 -0.63 -23.52
CA ALA A 124 -1.77 -0.03 -22.20
C ALA A 124 -2.03 -1.02 -21.06
N ALA A 125 -3.02 -1.91 -21.20
CA ALA A 125 -3.33 -2.92 -20.20
C ALA A 125 -2.15 -3.90 -20.01
N THR A 126 -1.48 -4.31 -21.09
CA THR A 126 -0.31 -5.20 -21.02
C THR A 126 0.86 -4.52 -20.30
N VAL A 127 1.12 -3.25 -20.60
CA VAL A 127 2.14 -2.46 -19.89
C VAL A 127 1.80 -2.31 -18.41
N ALA A 128 0.53 -2.04 -18.08
CA ALA A 128 0.06 -1.94 -16.70
C ALA A 128 0.24 -3.26 -15.93
N VAL A 129 -0.10 -4.40 -16.54
CA VAL A 129 0.18 -5.74 -15.96
C VAL A 129 1.67 -5.92 -15.71
N GLY A 130 2.53 -5.53 -16.66
CA GLY A 130 3.98 -5.62 -16.50
C GLY A 130 4.50 -4.80 -15.30
N HIS A 131 4.02 -3.57 -15.13
CA HIS A 131 4.36 -2.74 -13.97
C HIS A 131 3.86 -3.34 -12.66
N MET A 132 2.63 -3.85 -12.61
CA MET A 132 2.05 -4.49 -11.43
C MET A 132 2.79 -5.77 -11.05
N TRP A 133 3.18 -6.58 -12.04
CA TRP A 133 3.99 -7.78 -11.82
C TRP A 133 5.36 -7.44 -11.24
N LYS A 134 6.03 -6.41 -11.79
CA LYS A 134 7.32 -5.93 -11.27
C LYS A 134 7.21 -5.49 -9.81
N LEU A 135 6.19 -4.71 -9.46
CA LEU A 135 5.94 -4.29 -8.08
C LEU A 135 5.75 -5.49 -7.12
N ASN A 136 5.09 -6.55 -7.59
CA ASN A 136 4.88 -7.75 -6.79
C ASN A 136 6.18 -8.56 -6.57
N LEU A 137 7.04 -8.64 -7.61
CA LEU A 137 8.38 -9.23 -7.48
C LEU A 137 9.26 -8.43 -6.50
N ASP A 138 9.30 -7.10 -6.64
CA ASP A 138 10.08 -6.22 -5.77
C ASP A 138 9.60 -6.34 -4.30
N LYS A 139 8.29 -6.41 -4.08
CA LYS A 139 7.69 -6.64 -2.76
C LYS A 139 8.15 -7.97 -2.16
N ARG A 140 8.12 -9.05 -2.94
CA ARG A 140 8.56 -10.38 -2.48
C ARG A 140 10.04 -10.41 -2.11
N GLN A 141 10.89 -9.83 -2.95
CA GLN A 141 12.32 -9.70 -2.66
C GLN A 141 12.59 -8.90 -1.40
N TYR A 142 11.83 -7.83 -1.17
CA TYR A 142 11.93 -7.03 0.05
C TYR A 142 11.61 -7.84 1.31
N PHE A 143 10.52 -8.63 1.30
CA PHE A 143 10.16 -9.46 2.45
C PHE A 143 11.16 -10.59 2.70
N GLU A 144 11.63 -11.26 1.64
CA GLU A 144 12.66 -12.30 1.75
C GLU A 144 13.96 -11.73 2.35
N LYS A 145 14.38 -10.53 1.91
CA LYS A 145 15.55 -9.86 2.48
C LYS A 145 15.36 -9.51 3.96
N ARG A 146 14.20 -8.95 4.31
CA ARG A 146 13.91 -8.54 5.69
C ARG A 146 13.78 -9.74 6.65
N GLU A 147 13.23 -10.85 6.17
CA GLU A 147 13.19 -12.09 6.94
C GLU A 147 14.59 -12.67 7.16
N LYS A 148 15.46 -12.60 6.16
CA LYS A 148 16.87 -13.01 6.28
C LYS A 148 17.61 -12.15 7.31
N GLU A 149 17.46 -10.83 7.25
CA GLU A 149 18.06 -9.90 8.22
C GLU A 149 17.59 -10.20 9.66
N LEU A 150 16.29 -10.41 9.87
CA LEU A 150 15.74 -10.78 11.17
C LEU A 150 16.30 -12.10 11.71
N ARG A 151 16.47 -13.11 10.84
CA ARG A 151 17.11 -14.38 11.24
C ARG A 151 18.57 -14.17 11.61
N GLU A 152 19.32 -13.41 10.82
CA GLU A 152 20.73 -13.11 11.08
C GLU A 152 20.90 -12.36 12.41
N GLU A 153 20.05 -11.36 12.69
CA GLU A 153 20.04 -10.67 13.99
C GLU A 153 19.76 -11.62 15.16
N TYR A 154 18.79 -12.52 15.01
CA TYR A 154 18.45 -13.51 16.03
C TYR A 154 19.63 -14.45 16.30
N TYR A 155 20.25 -15.00 15.26
CA TYR A 155 21.44 -15.85 15.41
C TYR A 155 22.62 -15.10 16.01
N ALA A 156 22.85 -13.85 15.60
CA ALA A 156 23.90 -13.01 16.16
C ALA A 156 23.69 -12.72 17.65
N ARG A 157 22.45 -12.41 18.08
CA ARG A 157 22.11 -12.24 19.49
C ARG A 157 22.34 -13.54 20.28
N ARG A 158 21.87 -14.67 19.77
CA ARG A 158 22.03 -15.98 20.41
C ARG A 158 23.50 -16.38 20.56
N GLN A 159 24.34 -16.11 19.55
CA GLN A 159 25.78 -16.36 19.65
C GLN A 159 26.47 -15.45 20.67
N ARG A 160 26.08 -14.17 20.75
CA ARG A 160 26.62 -13.25 21.77
C ARG A 160 26.26 -13.70 23.18
N GLU A 161 25.03 -14.16 23.40
CA GLU A 161 24.59 -14.73 24.68
C GLU A 161 25.37 -16.00 25.04
N LEU A 162 25.57 -16.92 24.08
CA LEU A 162 26.37 -18.12 24.29
C LEU A 162 27.84 -17.81 24.62
N LYS A 163 28.44 -16.83 23.94
CA LYS A 163 29.81 -16.36 24.25
C LYS A 163 29.89 -15.77 25.67
N ARG A 164 28.93 -14.95 26.08
CA ARG A 164 28.87 -14.39 27.45
C ARG A 164 28.75 -15.49 28.53
N ARG A 165 27.94 -16.52 28.27
CA ARG A 165 27.79 -17.66 29.19
C ARG A 165 29.07 -18.50 29.28
N ARG A 166 29.76 -18.75 28.16
CA ARG A 166 31.07 -19.44 28.18
C ARG A 166 32.15 -18.65 28.90
N SER A 167 32.28 -17.35 28.62
CA SER A 167 33.27 -16.51 29.32
C SER A 167 33.03 -16.41 30.83
N GLN A 168 31.78 -16.52 31.30
CA GLN A 168 31.49 -16.60 32.74
C GLN A 168 31.76 -17.99 33.33
N SER A 169 31.64 -19.06 32.55
CA SER A 169 31.96 -20.42 32.97
C SER A 169 33.46 -20.70 33.06
N ASP A 170 34.28 -20.01 32.26
CA ASP A 170 35.75 -20.15 32.27
C ASP A 170 36.42 -19.30 33.39
N LEU A 171 35.63 -18.51 34.13
CA LEU A 171 36.08 -17.66 35.25
C LEU A 171 35.76 -18.26 36.64
N VAL A 172 35.14 -19.44 36.69
CA VAL A 172 34.81 -20.21 37.91
C VAL A 172 35.67 -21.46 37.95
#